data_AF-A0AB33WSD8-F1
#
_entry.id   AF-A0AB33WSD8-F1
#
_cell.length_a   1.000
_cell.length_b   1.000
_cell.length_c   1.000
_cell.angle_alpha   90.00
_cell.angle_beta   90.00
_cell.angle_gamma   90.00
#
_symmetry.space_group_name_H-M   'P 1'
#
loop_
_entity.id
_entity.type
_entity.pdbx_description
1 polymer ?
#
loop_
_entity_poly.entity_id
_entity_poly.type
_entity_poly.pdbx_seq_one_letter_code
_entity_poly.pdbx_strand_id
1 'polypeptide(L)'
;MDYPISVPSVGLVDGRFIDENAVSGVPGSLIPAAWGNGVTQEILSVVKSAGIAPDENDNAQLLKALKVIVGKASPMLSVVKNIAVSRLLESDELGLLLINGAADTVSITLPPSNASLGVRDVIVRRVDNSGNRLVVQCSGTDNIKFHTHLRSAGYPFLVLMGAGDWWHLRSDGSGSWWPVGRFDGTALGRPVFETTVVLAPGGYGALNGSTLKRTEWPWLWDHAQQSGMLRPESDRAGAWSPGDGVTTFRTPEARGEFLRVWSEDNTVDSGRTPGSWQAGSLVHGDNGIGDNIIFATDMLNQRKQLGFDIGNLAAYPGCTVKYIWPDASTVTRLPDSELMNHSGVARPRNIAYPGRIKLI
;
A
#
# COMPACT_ATOMS: atom_id res chain seq x y z
N MET A 1 -30.66 33.80 -1.36
CA MET A 1 -32.01 34.26 -1.02
C MET A 1 -31.94 35.09 0.24
N ASP A 2 -32.48 36.30 0.17
CA ASP A 2 -32.83 37.15 1.31
C ASP A 2 -34.16 37.84 0.97
N TYR A 3 -34.66 38.71 1.85
CA TYR A 3 -35.78 39.58 1.52
C TYR A 3 -35.48 40.43 0.27
N PRO A 4 -36.49 40.72 -0.57
CA PRO A 4 -36.30 41.43 -1.83
C PRO A 4 -36.10 42.95 -1.61
N ILE A 5 -35.05 43.33 -0.88
CA ILE A 5 -34.78 44.73 -0.51
C ILE A 5 -34.34 45.58 -1.70
N SER A 6 -33.83 44.95 -2.77
CA SER A 6 -33.42 45.64 -3.99
C SER A 6 -34.59 45.97 -4.93
N VAL A 7 -35.77 45.35 -4.74
CA VAL A 7 -36.93 45.54 -5.61
C VAL A 7 -37.70 46.80 -5.20
N PRO A 8 -37.79 47.83 -6.05
CA PRO A 8 -38.51 49.07 -5.72
C PRO A 8 -39.99 48.81 -5.47
N SER A 9 -40.58 49.58 -4.55
CA SER A 9 -42.03 49.59 -4.31
C SER A 9 -42.65 48.25 -3.88
N VAL A 10 -41.86 47.29 -3.37
CA VAL A 10 -42.40 46.03 -2.80
C VAL A 10 -43.16 46.24 -1.49
N GLY A 11 -43.05 47.42 -0.87
CA GLY A 11 -43.75 47.75 0.37
C GLY A 11 -43.14 47.06 1.59
N LEU A 12 -41.80 46.93 1.64
CA LEU A 12 -41.09 46.46 2.82
C LEU A 12 -40.87 47.61 3.81
N VAL A 13 -40.94 47.30 5.10
CA VAL A 13 -40.49 48.19 6.18
C VAL A 13 -39.43 47.43 6.99
N ASP A 14 -38.30 48.08 7.25
CA ASP A 14 -37.11 47.47 7.91
C ASP A 14 -36.68 46.14 7.26
N GLY A 15 -36.85 46.03 5.94
CA GLY A 15 -36.50 44.85 5.16
C GLY A 15 -37.46 43.67 5.32
N ARG A 16 -38.69 43.87 5.83
CA ARG A 16 -39.71 42.82 6.01
C ARG A 16 -41.04 43.20 5.39
N PHE A 17 -41.84 42.18 5.05
CA PHE A 17 -43.18 42.41 4.52
C PHE A 17 -44.09 42.97 5.62
N ILE A 18 -44.96 43.92 5.27
CA ILE A 18 -45.97 44.52 6.16
C ILE A 18 -47.36 44.46 5.52
N ASP A 19 -48.40 44.35 6.34
CA ASP A 19 -49.77 44.45 5.86
C ASP A 19 -50.17 45.92 5.71
N GLU A 20 -51.14 46.19 4.83
CA GLU A 20 -51.66 47.54 4.63
C GLU A 20 -52.27 48.09 5.92
N ASN A 21 -51.98 49.36 6.23
CA ASN A 21 -52.66 50.08 7.30
C ASN A 21 -53.52 51.20 6.71
N ALA A 22 -54.81 50.91 6.54
CA ALA A 22 -55.80 51.84 6.01
C ALA A 22 -56.01 53.08 6.91
N VAL A 23 -55.69 53.01 8.20
CA VAL A 23 -55.89 54.11 9.16
C VAL A 23 -54.75 55.13 9.08
N SER A 24 -53.51 54.67 8.89
CA SER A 24 -52.34 55.53 8.75
C SER A 24 -51.94 55.80 7.29
N GLY A 25 -52.67 55.25 6.32
CA GLY A 25 -52.41 55.42 4.89
C GLY A 25 -51.11 54.76 4.42
N VAL A 26 -50.58 53.78 5.16
CA VAL A 26 -49.32 53.11 4.81
C VAL A 26 -49.63 51.97 3.85
N PRO A 27 -49.12 52.00 2.60
CA PRO A 27 -49.30 50.91 1.65
C PRO A 27 -48.65 49.62 2.16
N GLY A 28 -49.39 48.51 2.10
CA GLY A 28 -48.88 47.20 2.45
C GLY A 28 -47.98 46.61 1.38
N SER A 29 -47.33 45.50 1.73
CA SER A 29 -46.61 44.66 0.77
C SER A 29 -47.55 44.00 -0.24
N LEU A 30 -47.00 43.60 -1.39
CA LEU A 30 -47.74 42.92 -2.46
C LEU A 30 -48.28 41.53 -2.08
N ILE A 31 -47.79 40.95 -0.98
CA ILE A 31 -48.19 39.65 -0.44
C ILE A 31 -48.50 39.79 1.06
N PRO A 32 -49.36 38.93 1.63
CA PRO A 32 -49.65 38.98 3.07
C PRO A 32 -48.37 38.87 3.90
N ALA A 33 -48.20 39.77 4.87
CA ALA A 33 -46.97 39.89 5.64
C ALA A 33 -46.65 38.61 6.40
N ALA A 34 -47.67 37.98 6.98
CA ALA A 34 -47.52 36.71 7.71
C ALA A 34 -46.93 35.61 6.81
N TRP A 35 -47.43 35.48 5.57
CA TRP A 35 -46.97 34.46 4.64
C TRP A 35 -45.57 34.77 4.09
N GLY A 36 -45.35 35.98 3.59
CA GLY A 36 -44.07 36.39 3.02
C GLY A 36 -42.93 36.31 4.03
N ASN A 37 -43.14 36.83 5.24
CA ASN A 37 -42.15 36.73 6.30
C ASN A 37 -41.92 35.29 6.75
N GLY A 38 -42.99 34.47 6.86
CA GLY A 38 -42.87 33.07 7.27
C GLY A 38 -41.98 32.27 6.33
N VAL A 39 -42.28 32.29 5.03
CA VAL A 39 -41.51 31.55 4.02
C VAL A 39 -40.07 32.04 3.92
N THR A 40 -39.84 33.37 3.88
CA THR A 40 -38.49 33.92 3.78
C THR A 40 -37.65 33.59 5.02
N GLN A 41 -38.22 33.68 6.23
CA GLN A 41 -37.50 33.34 7.47
C GLN A 41 -37.16 31.85 7.57
N GLU A 42 -38.04 30.95 7.12
CA GLU A 42 -37.77 29.51 7.13
C GLU A 42 -36.57 29.17 6.25
N ILE A 43 -36.52 29.72 5.03
CA ILE A 43 -35.40 29.49 4.12
C ILE A 43 -34.12 30.17 4.61
N LEU A 44 -34.20 31.40 5.12
CA LEU A 44 -33.08 32.09 5.74
C LEU A 44 -32.51 31.30 6.92
N SER A 45 -33.36 30.64 7.71
CA SER A 45 -32.93 29.82 8.84
C SER A 45 -32.09 28.64 8.38
N VAL A 46 -32.50 27.96 7.29
CA VAL A 46 -31.73 26.87 6.68
C VAL A 46 -30.38 27.39 6.15
N VAL A 47 -30.39 28.49 5.39
CA VAL A 47 -29.17 29.11 4.82
C VAL A 47 -28.18 29.51 5.92
N LYS A 48 -28.65 30.17 6.98
CA LYS A 48 -27.83 30.56 8.14
C LYS A 48 -27.31 29.35 8.91
N SER A 49 -28.11 28.31 9.10
CA SER A 49 -27.68 27.07 9.77
C SER A 49 -26.54 26.35 9.03
N ALA A 50 -26.48 26.50 7.70
CA ALA A 50 -25.38 26.04 6.88
C ALA A 50 -24.12 26.93 6.97
N GLY A 51 -24.19 28.09 7.64
CA GLY A 51 -23.11 29.07 7.74
C GLY A 51 -22.95 29.93 6.48
N ILE A 52 -23.96 29.97 5.61
CA ILE A 52 -23.96 30.76 4.38
C ILE A 52 -24.56 32.15 4.69
N ALA A 53 -23.90 33.21 4.23
CA ALA A 53 -24.45 34.56 4.32
C ALA A 53 -25.60 34.72 3.30
N PRO A 54 -26.80 35.17 3.72
CA PRO A 54 -27.89 35.45 2.80
C PRO A 54 -27.51 36.45 1.71
N ASP A 55 -27.92 36.18 0.47
CA ASP A 55 -27.73 37.06 -0.68
C ASP A 55 -28.99 37.07 -1.54
N GLU A 56 -29.64 38.22 -1.66
CA GLU A 56 -30.85 38.40 -2.47
C GLU A 56 -30.67 37.95 -3.93
N ASN A 57 -29.45 38.04 -4.48
CA ASN A 57 -29.16 37.74 -5.89
C ASN A 57 -28.91 36.24 -6.16
N ASP A 58 -28.77 35.41 -5.12
CA ASP A 58 -28.45 34.00 -5.26
C ASP A 58 -29.65 33.09 -4.97
N ASN A 59 -30.30 32.63 -6.04
CA ASN A 59 -31.43 31.70 -5.98
C ASN A 59 -31.03 30.24 -5.71
N ALA A 60 -29.72 29.93 -5.63
CA ALA A 60 -29.23 28.58 -5.35
C ALA A 60 -28.90 28.35 -3.86
N GLN A 61 -29.05 29.36 -2.99
CA GLN A 61 -28.62 29.26 -1.58
C GLN A 61 -29.32 28.17 -0.78
N LEU A 62 -30.62 27.90 -1.00
CA LEU A 62 -31.32 26.81 -0.32
C LEU A 62 -30.70 25.45 -0.68
N LEU A 63 -30.44 25.22 -1.97
CA LEU A 63 -29.78 23.99 -2.43
C LEU A 63 -28.36 23.87 -1.87
N LYS A 64 -27.57 24.96 -1.89
CA LYS A 64 -26.23 25.00 -1.29
C LYS A 64 -26.28 24.67 0.20
N ALA A 65 -27.24 25.24 0.93
CA ALA A 65 -27.41 25.01 2.37
C ALA A 65 -27.78 23.55 2.66
N LEU A 66 -28.73 22.97 1.92
CA LEU A 66 -29.09 21.56 2.04
C LEU A 66 -27.90 20.64 1.78
N LYS A 67 -27.10 20.91 0.73
CA LYS A 67 -25.86 20.14 0.45
C LYS A 67 -24.88 20.20 1.62
N VAL A 68 -24.72 21.35 2.27
CA VAL A 68 -23.87 21.51 3.45
C VAL A 68 -24.44 20.73 4.65
N ILE A 69 -25.73 20.88 4.96
CA ILE A 69 -26.36 20.26 6.14
C ILE A 69 -26.36 18.73 6.01
N VAL A 70 -26.77 18.19 4.86
CA VAL A 70 -26.73 16.74 4.58
C VAL A 70 -25.30 16.24 4.62
N GLY A 71 -24.36 17.00 4.07
CA GLY A 71 -22.94 16.69 4.15
C GLY A 71 -22.36 16.74 5.56
N LYS A 72 -22.91 17.53 6.48
CA LYS A 72 -22.53 17.50 7.91
C LYS A 72 -23.14 16.30 8.64
N ALA A 73 -24.28 15.78 8.17
CA ALA A 73 -24.99 14.67 8.81
C ALA A 73 -24.29 13.31 8.59
N SER A 74 -23.64 13.11 7.45
CA SER A 74 -22.80 11.94 7.17
C SER A 74 -21.59 12.33 6.32
N PRO A 75 -20.37 11.91 6.70
CA PRO A 75 -19.21 12.13 5.84
C PRO A 75 -19.28 11.29 4.56
N MET A 76 -20.08 10.21 4.51
CA MET A 76 -20.23 9.35 3.34
C MET A 76 -21.57 9.61 2.63
N LEU A 77 -21.52 9.92 1.33
CA LEU A 77 -22.72 10.01 0.49
C LEU A 77 -23.11 8.60 -0.01
N SER A 78 -24.41 8.36 -0.17
CA SER A 78 -24.94 7.14 -0.78
C SER A 78 -24.85 7.19 -2.31
N VAL A 79 -23.63 7.37 -2.83
CA VAL A 79 -23.33 7.44 -4.26
C VAL A 79 -22.48 6.22 -4.64
N VAL A 80 -22.84 5.55 -5.74
CA VAL A 80 -22.02 4.49 -6.34
C VAL A 80 -21.62 4.94 -7.75
N LYS A 81 -20.32 4.98 -8.02
CA LYS A 81 -19.79 5.43 -9.32
C LYS A 81 -18.88 4.36 -9.92
N ASN A 82 -19.09 4.06 -11.20
CA ASN A 82 -18.18 3.23 -11.98
C ASN A 82 -17.20 4.13 -12.73
N ILE A 83 -15.90 3.81 -12.67
CA ILE A 83 -14.85 4.58 -13.32
C ILE A 83 -13.92 3.61 -14.06
N ALA A 84 -13.58 3.95 -15.31
CA ALA A 84 -12.65 3.17 -16.13
C ALA A 84 -11.54 4.01 -16.77
N VAL A 85 -11.51 5.32 -16.47
CA VAL A 85 -10.57 6.28 -17.06
C VAL A 85 -10.04 7.21 -15.98
N SER A 86 -8.77 7.58 -16.09
CA SER A 86 -8.11 8.52 -15.19
C SER A 86 -8.80 9.88 -15.19
N ARG A 87 -9.09 10.43 -14.00
CA ARG A 87 -9.75 11.74 -13.86
C ARG A 87 -9.64 12.31 -12.45
N LEU A 88 -9.93 13.59 -12.31
CA LEU A 88 -10.26 14.23 -11.05
C LEU A 88 -11.71 13.90 -10.65
N LEU A 89 -11.92 13.64 -9.37
CA LEU A 89 -13.23 13.44 -8.77
C LEU A 89 -13.82 14.76 -8.27
N GLU A 90 -15.12 14.92 -8.45
CA GLU A 90 -15.87 16.01 -7.87
C GLU A 90 -16.34 15.66 -6.45
N SER A 91 -16.62 16.67 -5.63
CA SER A 91 -16.97 16.46 -4.21
C SER A 91 -18.26 15.66 -4.00
N ASP A 92 -19.19 15.71 -4.96
CA ASP A 92 -20.47 15.00 -4.94
C ASP A 92 -20.39 13.60 -5.55
N GLU A 93 -19.24 13.23 -6.13
CA GLU A 93 -18.95 11.86 -6.59
C GLU A 93 -18.37 10.99 -5.46
N LEU A 94 -18.00 11.56 -4.31
CA LEU A 94 -17.43 10.83 -3.19
C LEU A 94 -18.47 9.92 -2.52
N GLY A 95 -18.22 8.62 -2.55
CA GLY A 95 -19.07 7.55 -2.04
C GLY A 95 -18.36 6.22 -2.24
N LEU A 96 -19.02 5.24 -2.86
CA LEU A 96 -18.39 4.01 -3.33
C LEU A 96 -17.96 4.14 -4.80
N LEU A 97 -16.66 4.03 -5.04
CA LEU A 97 -16.06 4.06 -6.36
C LEU A 97 -15.63 2.65 -6.78
N LEU A 98 -16.24 2.16 -7.85
CA LEU A 98 -15.91 0.90 -8.49
C LEU A 98 -15.01 1.20 -9.70
N ILE A 99 -13.73 0.89 -9.59
CA ILE A 99 -12.70 1.31 -10.55
C ILE A 99 -12.23 0.09 -11.34
N ASN A 100 -12.32 0.18 -12.67
CA ASN A 100 -11.93 -0.84 -13.61
C ASN A 100 -10.70 -0.38 -14.42
N GLY A 101 -9.55 -0.97 -14.17
CA GLY A 101 -8.29 -0.77 -14.91
C GLY A 101 -8.00 -1.88 -15.92
N ALA A 102 -8.99 -2.62 -16.41
CA ALA A 102 -8.76 -3.72 -17.34
C ALA A 102 -8.16 -3.27 -18.68
N ALA A 103 -8.57 -2.10 -19.18
CA ALA A 103 -8.15 -1.59 -20.47
C ALA A 103 -6.74 -0.95 -20.45
N ASP A 104 -6.44 -0.16 -19.41
CA ASP A 104 -5.18 0.57 -19.28
C ASP A 104 -4.91 0.91 -17.80
N THR A 105 -3.77 1.53 -17.52
CA THR A 105 -3.46 2.19 -16.25
C THR A 105 -4.48 3.28 -15.94
N VAL A 106 -5.00 3.27 -14.72
CA VAL A 106 -6.00 4.25 -14.26
C VAL A 106 -5.47 4.99 -13.03
N SER A 107 -5.57 6.32 -13.05
CA SER A 107 -5.26 7.19 -11.90
C SER A 107 -6.45 8.07 -11.57
N ILE A 108 -7.01 7.87 -10.37
CA ILE A 108 -8.11 8.68 -9.85
C ILE A 108 -7.54 9.71 -8.89
N THR A 109 -7.84 10.98 -9.15
CA THR A 109 -7.41 12.09 -8.29
C THR A 109 -8.53 12.47 -7.33
N LEU A 110 -8.28 12.33 -6.04
CA LEU A 110 -9.17 12.80 -4.97
C LEU A 110 -9.26 14.34 -5.02
N PRO A 111 -10.43 14.94 -4.70
CA PRO A 111 -10.53 16.38 -4.61
C PRO A 111 -9.63 16.92 -3.49
N PRO A 112 -9.27 18.21 -3.50
CA PRO A 112 -8.50 18.81 -2.41
C PRO A 112 -9.23 18.65 -1.06
N SER A 113 -8.52 18.12 -0.07
CA SER A 113 -8.94 18.08 1.33
C SER A 113 -8.77 19.46 1.93
N ASN A 114 -9.78 20.30 1.79
CA ASN A 114 -9.77 21.68 2.30
C ASN A 114 -11.05 21.98 3.08
N ALA A 115 -11.13 23.19 3.66
CA ALA A 115 -12.28 23.62 4.44
C ALA A 115 -13.60 23.58 3.66
N SER A 116 -13.55 23.74 2.33
CA SER A 116 -14.73 23.65 1.45
C SER A 116 -15.24 22.22 1.31
N LEU A 117 -14.33 21.25 1.16
CA LEU A 117 -14.69 19.84 1.15
C LEU A 117 -15.16 19.37 2.54
N GLY A 118 -14.45 19.82 3.58
CA GLY A 118 -14.63 19.38 4.96
C GLY A 118 -14.29 17.89 5.14
N VAL A 119 -14.95 17.28 6.12
CA VAL A 119 -14.81 15.84 6.40
C VAL A 119 -15.70 15.05 5.44
N ARG A 120 -15.06 14.22 4.60
CA ARG A 120 -15.72 13.40 3.57
C ARG A 120 -15.07 12.04 3.46
N ASP A 121 -15.89 11.03 3.28
CA ASP A 121 -15.47 9.64 3.11
C ASP A 121 -15.57 9.20 1.65
N VAL A 122 -14.64 8.35 1.24
CA VAL A 122 -14.67 7.67 -0.05
C VAL A 122 -14.17 6.24 0.12
N ILE A 123 -14.88 5.29 -0.49
CA ILE A 123 -14.45 3.91 -0.61
C ILE A 123 -14.05 3.69 -2.07
N VAL A 124 -12.79 3.39 -2.31
CA VAL A 124 -12.27 3.01 -3.63
C VAL A 124 -12.12 1.50 -3.67
N ARG A 125 -12.61 0.86 -4.73
CA ARG A 125 -12.54 -0.59 -4.90
C ARG A 125 -12.17 -0.94 -6.34
N ARG A 126 -11.20 -1.83 -6.50
CA ARG A 126 -10.83 -2.39 -7.79
C ARG A 126 -11.78 -3.53 -8.17
N VAL A 127 -12.31 -3.51 -9.39
CA VAL A 127 -13.27 -4.53 -9.85
C VAL A 127 -12.72 -5.48 -10.91
N ASP A 128 -11.53 -5.21 -11.44
CA ASP A 128 -10.83 -6.07 -12.39
C ASP A 128 -9.60 -6.74 -11.77
N ASN A 129 -9.07 -7.76 -12.43
CA ASN A 129 -7.85 -8.47 -12.02
C ASN A 129 -6.67 -8.24 -12.97
N SER A 130 -6.64 -7.10 -13.69
CA SER A 130 -5.56 -6.83 -14.63
C SER A 130 -4.24 -6.54 -13.90
N GLY A 131 -3.12 -6.74 -14.60
CA GLY A 131 -1.80 -6.31 -14.13
C GLY A 131 -1.58 -4.80 -14.25
N ASN A 132 -2.53 -4.05 -14.82
CA ASN A 132 -2.39 -2.62 -15.00
C ASN A 132 -2.40 -1.91 -13.66
N ARG A 133 -1.63 -0.81 -13.62
CA ARG A 133 -1.48 -0.03 -12.41
C ARG A 133 -2.75 0.78 -12.15
N LEU A 134 -3.26 0.71 -10.92
CA LEU A 134 -4.40 1.51 -10.47
C LEU A 134 -3.92 2.40 -9.32
N VAL A 135 -3.96 3.70 -9.52
CA VAL A 135 -3.50 4.74 -8.59
C VAL A 135 -4.71 5.48 -8.03
N VAL A 136 -4.70 5.73 -6.72
CA VAL A 136 -5.53 6.78 -6.12
C VAL A 136 -4.59 7.83 -5.58
N GLN A 137 -4.65 9.03 -6.14
CA GLN A 137 -3.73 10.13 -5.84
C GLN A 137 -4.47 11.33 -5.24
N CYS A 138 -3.77 12.08 -4.41
CA CYS A 138 -4.26 13.33 -3.84
C CYS A 138 -4.08 14.50 -4.81
N SER A 139 -4.92 15.53 -4.66
CA SER A 139 -4.75 16.79 -5.37
C SER A 139 -3.66 17.66 -4.73
N GLY A 140 -2.84 18.32 -5.55
CA GLY A 140 -1.86 19.30 -5.07
C GLY A 140 -0.84 18.69 -4.11
N THR A 141 -0.75 19.26 -2.91
CA THR A 141 0.20 18.87 -1.86
C THR A 141 -0.40 17.96 -0.78
N ASP A 142 -1.67 17.57 -0.94
CA ASP A 142 -2.35 16.71 0.01
C ASP A 142 -1.71 15.32 0.07
N ASN A 143 -1.87 14.63 1.19
CA ASN A 143 -1.30 13.29 1.37
C ASN A 143 -2.28 12.31 2.02
N ILE A 144 -2.13 11.05 1.65
CA ILE A 144 -2.78 9.93 2.31
C ILE A 144 -1.92 9.49 3.50
N LYS A 145 -2.49 9.48 4.70
CA LYS A 145 -1.81 9.21 5.97
C LYS A 145 -1.69 7.72 6.28
N PHE A 146 -1.22 6.93 5.31
CA PHE A 146 -0.84 5.52 5.53
C PHE A 146 0.68 5.40 5.73
N HIS A 147 1.09 4.37 6.48
CA HIS A 147 2.50 4.13 6.86
C HIS A 147 3.18 5.36 7.49
N THR A 148 2.47 6.10 8.35
CA THR A 148 3.00 7.30 9.03
C THR A 148 4.21 7.06 9.92
N HIS A 149 4.46 5.81 10.32
CA HIS A 149 5.68 5.39 11.01
C HIS A 149 6.93 5.44 10.12
N LEU A 150 6.78 5.29 8.79
CA LEU A 150 7.87 5.44 7.82
C LEU A 150 8.05 6.90 7.41
N ARG A 151 6.93 7.58 7.17
CA ARG A 151 6.87 8.99 6.77
C ARG A 151 5.67 9.66 7.40
N SER A 152 5.89 10.50 8.41
CA SER A 152 4.83 11.19 9.17
C SER A 152 3.88 12.03 8.29
N ALA A 153 4.39 12.58 7.19
CA ALA A 153 3.59 13.33 6.22
C ALA A 153 2.58 12.46 5.45
N GLY A 154 2.79 11.13 5.37
CA GLY A 154 2.07 10.23 4.47
C GLY A 154 2.66 10.24 3.06
N TYR A 155 1.87 9.76 2.09
CA TYR A 155 2.27 9.69 0.68
C TYR A 155 1.20 10.31 -0.22
N PRO A 156 1.58 10.92 -1.36
CA PRO A 156 0.65 11.62 -2.24
C PRO A 156 -0.30 10.69 -3.00
N PHE A 157 -0.05 9.37 -2.99
CA PHE A 157 -0.88 8.38 -3.63
C PHE A 157 -0.77 7.02 -2.95
N LEU A 158 -1.71 6.14 -3.27
CA LEU A 158 -1.66 4.71 -3.00
C LEU A 158 -2.02 3.92 -4.25
N VAL A 159 -2.00 2.59 -4.15
CA VAL A 159 -2.33 1.67 -5.24
C VAL A 159 -3.39 0.68 -4.82
N LEU A 160 -4.20 0.22 -5.77
CA LEU A 160 -5.07 -0.95 -5.58
C LEU A 160 -4.53 -2.13 -6.41
N MET A 161 -4.26 -3.25 -5.74
CA MET A 161 -3.65 -4.44 -6.33
C MET A 161 -4.56 -5.65 -6.24
N GLY A 162 -4.91 -6.20 -7.40
CA GLY A 162 -5.77 -7.38 -7.54
C GLY A 162 -7.25 -7.06 -7.41
N ALA A 163 -8.07 -7.94 -7.98
CA ALA A 163 -9.52 -7.78 -7.92
C ALA A 163 -10.01 -7.80 -6.47
N GLY A 164 -10.87 -6.86 -6.12
CA GLY A 164 -11.50 -6.78 -4.80
C GLY A 164 -10.71 -6.00 -3.75
N ASP A 165 -9.46 -5.57 -4.03
CA ASP A 165 -8.74 -4.64 -3.16
C ASP A 165 -9.52 -3.33 -2.99
N TRP A 166 -9.50 -2.78 -1.79
CA TRP A 166 -10.25 -1.58 -1.44
C TRP A 166 -9.61 -0.79 -0.31
N TRP A 167 -9.86 0.53 -0.35
CA TRP A 167 -9.50 1.46 0.71
C TRP A 167 -10.69 2.37 1.04
N HIS A 168 -10.90 2.62 2.32
CA HIS A 168 -11.81 3.63 2.82
C HIS A 168 -10.98 4.79 3.36
N LEU A 169 -11.10 5.94 2.72
CA LEU A 169 -10.37 7.16 3.05
C LEU A 169 -11.32 8.23 3.57
N ARG A 170 -10.84 9.05 4.51
CA ARG A 170 -11.55 10.20 5.07
C ARG A 170 -10.72 11.47 4.95
N SER A 171 -11.23 12.48 4.28
CA SER A 171 -10.68 13.83 4.28
C SER A 171 -10.78 14.44 5.69
N ASP A 172 -9.73 15.13 6.14
CA ASP A 172 -9.77 15.96 7.36
C ASP A 172 -10.14 17.42 7.11
N GLY A 173 -10.27 17.81 5.83
CA GLY A 173 -10.52 19.19 5.41
C GLY A 173 -9.29 20.11 5.56
N SER A 174 -8.11 19.54 5.77
CA SER A 174 -6.87 20.25 6.08
C SER A 174 -5.63 19.60 5.43
N GLY A 175 -5.81 19.01 4.25
CA GLY A 175 -4.74 18.49 3.40
C GLY A 175 -4.40 17.03 3.62
N SER A 176 -5.19 16.30 4.40
CA SER A 176 -4.95 14.87 4.65
C SER A 176 -6.15 13.98 4.32
N TRP A 177 -5.82 12.81 3.78
CA TRP A 177 -6.75 11.69 3.63
C TRP A 177 -6.34 10.57 4.58
N TRP A 178 -7.18 10.26 5.56
CA TRP A 178 -6.94 9.25 6.58
C TRP A 178 -7.51 7.91 6.16
N PRO A 179 -6.72 6.82 6.15
CA PRO A 179 -7.26 5.48 6.02
C PRO A 179 -8.12 5.12 7.24
N VAL A 180 -9.40 4.87 7.01
CA VAL A 180 -10.35 4.38 8.03
C VAL A 180 -10.48 2.86 7.98
N GLY A 181 -10.26 2.28 6.79
CA GLY A 181 -10.25 0.85 6.56
C GLY A 181 -9.58 0.49 5.24
N ARG A 182 -9.18 -0.77 5.09
CA ARG A 182 -8.63 -1.33 3.85
C ARG A 182 -8.83 -2.84 3.82
N PHE A 183 -8.72 -3.43 2.63
CA PHE A 183 -8.87 -4.88 2.44
C PHE A 183 -7.90 -5.70 3.29
N ASP A 184 -6.60 -5.47 3.12
CA ASP A 184 -5.56 -6.17 3.87
C ASP A 184 -4.90 -5.24 4.90
N GLY A 185 -4.96 -5.65 6.17
CA GLY A 185 -4.38 -4.94 7.30
C GLY A 185 -2.94 -5.33 7.64
N THR A 186 -2.34 -6.26 6.89
CA THR A 186 -1.02 -6.82 7.20
C THR A 186 0.06 -5.75 7.15
N ALA A 187 1.04 -5.88 8.06
CA ALA A 187 2.17 -4.97 8.14
C ALA A 187 3.01 -5.04 6.85
N LEU A 188 3.45 -3.87 6.38
CA LEU A 188 4.30 -3.75 5.19
C LEU A 188 5.61 -4.53 5.39
N GLY A 189 6.03 -5.23 4.35
CA GLY A 189 7.30 -5.98 4.33
C GLY A 189 7.27 -7.33 5.06
N ARG A 190 6.12 -7.76 5.58
CA ARG A 190 5.98 -9.07 6.23
C ARG A 190 6.03 -10.21 5.17
N PRO A 191 6.93 -11.19 5.29
CA PRO A 191 6.89 -12.39 4.47
C PRO A 191 5.63 -13.21 4.77
N VAL A 192 4.96 -13.71 3.74
CA VAL A 192 3.79 -14.59 3.83
C VAL A 192 3.99 -15.82 2.93
N PHE A 193 3.45 -16.96 3.36
CA PHE A 193 3.41 -18.19 2.57
C PHE A 193 1.96 -18.48 2.21
N GLU A 194 1.72 -18.87 0.96
CA GLU A 194 0.38 -19.11 0.43
C GLU A 194 0.29 -20.51 -0.18
N THR A 195 -0.93 -21.03 -0.28
CA THR A 195 -1.25 -22.29 -0.97
C THR A 195 -1.62 -22.06 -2.45
N THR A 196 -1.35 -20.87 -2.98
CA THR A 196 -1.68 -20.44 -4.36
C THR A 196 -0.44 -19.87 -5.06
N VAL A 197 -0.43 -19.95 -6.40
CA VAL A 197 0.59 -19.32 -7.26
C VAL A 197 0.15 -17.97 -7.81
N VAL A 198 -1.11 -17.59 -7.59
CA VAL A 198 -1.67 -16.26 -7.92
C VAL A 198 -1.61 -15.40 -6.67
N LEU A 199 -1.02 -14.21 -6.78
CA LEU A 199 -0.91 -13.25 -5.68
C LEU A 199 -2.30 -12.85 -5.16
N ALA A 200 -2.46 -12.87 -3.84
CA ALA A 200 -3.64 -12.32 -3.19
C ALA A 200 -3.79 -10.80 -3.48
N PRO A 201 -5.03 -10.28 -3.53
CA PRO A 201 -5.26 -8.84 -3.56
C PRO A 201 -4.80 -8.18 -2.24
N GLY A 202 -4.64 -6.86 -2.23
CA GLY A 202 -4.28 -6.12 -1.02
C GLY A 202 -2.79 -5.81 -0.85
N GLY A 203 -2.01 -5.87 -1.93
CA GLY A 203 -0.64 -5.35 -1.94
C GLY A 203 0.48 -6.38 -1.93
N TYR A 204 0.19 -7.65 -2.25
CA TYR A 204 1.19 -8.71 -2.25
C TYR A 204 2.05 -8.70 -3.51
N GLY A 205 3.32 -9.09 -3.34
CA GLY A 205 4.30 -9.28 -4.40
C GLY A 205 5.13 -10.52 -4.13
N ALA A 206 5.76 -11.05 -5.18
CA ALA A 206 6.61 -12.22 -5.05
C ALA A 206 7.93 -11.90 -4.33
N LEU A 207 8.42 -12.83 -3.50
CA LEU A 207 9.70 -12.76 -2.80
C LEU A 207 10.84 -13.25 -3.72
N ASN A 208 11.01 -12.57 -4.85
CA ASN A 208 11.73 -13.06 -6.03
C ASN A 208 12.84 -12.12 -6.56
N GLY A 209 13.33 -11.19 -5.74
CA GLY A 209 14.41 -10.30 -6.15
C GLY A 209 14.01 -9.22 -7.18
N SER A 210 12.70 -8.99 -7.39
CA SER A 210 12.16 -8.02 -8.35
C SER A 210 12.75 -6.63 -8.14
N THR A 211 13.14 -5.97 -9.25
CA THR A 211 13.48 -4.55 -9.27
C THR A 211 12.22 -3.70 -9.32
N LEU A 212 12.13 -2.71 -8.43
CA LEU A 212 11.03 -1.75 -8.35
C LEU A 212 11.56 -0.32 -8.45
N LYS A 213 10.74 0.61 -8.94
CA LYS A 213 11.09 2.03 -8.97
C LYS A 213 10.72 2.71 -7.66
N ARG A 214 11.61 3.54 -7.12
CA ARG A 214 11.39 4.31 -5.89
C ARG A 214 10.21 5.28 -6.00
N THR A 215 9.99 5.85 -7.19
CA THR A 215 8.88 6.78 -7.45
C THR A 215 7.52 6.08 -7.52
N GLU A 216 7.47 4.81 -7.91
CA GLU A 216 6.22 4.03 -7.98
C GLU A 216 5.87 3.34 -6.66
N TRP A 217 6.90 3.05 -5.84
CA TRP A 217 6.81 2.35 -4.55
C TRP A 217 7.56 3.07 -3.41
N PRO A 218 7.26 4.35 -3.15
CA PRO A 218 8.03 5.16 -2.21
C PRO A 218 7.96 4.62 -0.77
N TRP A 219 6.80 4.15 -0.31
CA TRP A 219 6.67 3.55 1.03
C TRP A 219 7.47 2.25 1.19
N LEU A 220 7.58 1.45 0.13
CA LEU A 220 8.34 0.21 0.18
C LEU A 220 9.84 0.50 0.16
N TRP A 221 10.27 1.55 -0.53
CA TRP A 221 11.64 2.04 -0.47
C TRP A 221 11.98 2.61 0.92
N ASP A 222 11.10 3.41 1.51
CA ASP A 222 11.27 3.90 2.89
C ASP A 222 11.35 2.74 3.88
N HIS A 223 10.49 1.72 3.72
CA HIS A 223 10.56 0.49 4.50
C HIS A 223 11.91 -0.22 4.33
N ALA A 224 12.37 -0.42 3.09
CA ALA A 224 13.64 -1.07 2.81
C ALA A 224 14.80 -0.37 3.56
N GLN A 225 14.89 0.96 3.45
CA GLN A 225 15.91 1.76 4.13
C GLN A 225 15.84 1.67 5.66
N GLN A 226 14.64 1.69 6.23
CA GLN A 226 14.43 1.72 7.68
C GLN A 226 14.37 0.31 8.31
N SER A 227 14.29 -0.75 7.50
CA SER A 227 14.11 -2.13 7.97
C SER A 227 15.30 -2.72 8.72
N GLY A 228 16.50 -2.14 8.57
CA GLY A 228 17.75 -2.79 8.96
C GLY A 228 18.14 -3.99 8.09
N MET A 229 17.38 -4.29 7.03
CA MET A 229 17.61 -5.36 6.05
C MET A 229 17.97 -4.83 4.66
N LEU A 230 18.55 -3.62 4.56
CA LEU A 230 19.10 -3.12 3.30
C LEU A 230 20.58 -3.48 3.20
N ARG A 231 20.96 -4.23 2.17
CA ARG A 231 22.34 -4.68 1.92
C ARG A 231 22.87 -4.17 0.58
N PRO A 232 24.19 -4.08 0.40
CA PRO A 232 24.79 -3.79 -0.91
C PRO A 232 24.36 -4.81 -1.96
N GLU A 233 24.24 -4.38 -3.22
CA GLU A 233 23.83 -5.28 -4.32
C GLU A 233 24.71 -6.52 -4.47
N SER A 234 26.01 -6.39 -4.23
CA SER A 234 26.97 -7.50 -4.33
C SER A 234 26.77 -8.60 -3.29
N ASP A 235 26.04 -8.32 -2.20
CA ASP A 235 25.83 -9.23 -1.08
C ASP A 235 24.38 -9.16 -0.58
N ARG A 236 23.43 -8.93 -1.49
CA ARG A 236 22.02 -8.70 -1.12
C ARG A 236 21.33 -9.92 -0.53
N ALA A 237 21.69 -11.12 -1.00
CA ALA A 237 21.07 -12.37 -0.57
C ALA A 237 19.53 -12.26 -0.46
N GLY A 238 18.99 -12.59 0.72
CA GLY A 238 17.57 -12.47 1.07
C GLY A 238 17.20 -11.12 1.68
N ALA A 239 17.92 -10.05 1.38
CA ALA A 239 17.68 -8.71 1.89
C ALA A 239 17.20 -7.78 0.77
N TRP A 240 16.74 -6.59 1.16
CA TRP A 240 16.52 -5.49 0.21
C TRP A 240 17.87 -4.99 -0.31
N SER A 241 17.88 -4.39 -1.50
CA SER A 241 19.09 -3.75 -2.02
C SER A 241 18.82 -2.47 -2.83
N PRO A 242 19.80 -1.55 -2.96
CA PRO A 242 19.61 -0.24 -3.59
C PRO A 242 19.31 -0.24 -5.09
N GLY A 243 19.29 -1.39 -5.78
CA GLY A 243 19.10 -1.47 -7.23
C GLY A 243 20.26 -0.82 -7.98
N ASP A 244 19.90 0.07 -8.92
CA ASP A 244 20.83 0.97 -9.62
C ASP A 244 21.48 2.05 -8.73
N GLY A 245 21.11 2.12 -7.45
CA GLY A 245 21.61 3.13 -6.51
C GLY A 245 20.90 4.47 -6.59
N VAL A 246 20.08 4.73 -7.61
CA VAL A 246 19.50 6.04 -7.90
C VAL A 246 17.97 5.99 -7.95
N THR A 247 17.40 5.26 -8.90
CA THR A 247 15.96 5.31 -9.22
C THR A 247 15.20 4.06 -8.81
N THR A 248 15.90 2.97 -8.53
CA THR A 248 15.34 1.65 -8.27
C THR A 248 15.77 1.10 -6.91
N PHE A 249 15.20 -0.04 -6.54
CA PHE A 249 15.60 -0.90 -5.45
C PHE A 249 15.12 -2.33 -5.75
N ARG A 250 15.63 -3.34 -5.05
CA ARG A 250 15.16 -4.73 -5.22
C ARG A 250 14.50 -5.25 -3.95
N THR A 251 13.44 -6.02 -4.17
CA THR A 251 12.81 -6.86 -3.14
C THR A 251 13.72 -8.00 -2.74
N PRO A 252 13.51 -8.63 -1.57
CA PRO A 252 14.27 -9.82 -1.19
C PRO A 252 14.04 -11.01 -2.15
N GLU A 253 15.06 -11.86 -2.29
CA GLU A 253 14.97 -13.16 -2.97
C GLU A 253 15.00 -14.28 -1.93
N ALA A 254 13.95 -15.11 -1.91
CA ALA A 254 13.85 -16.23 -0.97
C ALA A 254 13.42 -17.54 -1.63
N ARG A 255 13.26 -17.58 -2.95
CA ARG A 255 12.82 -18.80 -3.63
C ARG A 255 13.89 -19.88 -3.47
N GLY A 256 13.48 -21.03 -2.92
CA GLY A 256 14.39 -22.15 -2.67
C GLY A 256 15.31 -21.98 -1.45
N GLU A 257 15.08 -20.95 -0.62
CA GLU A 257 15.82 -20.71 0.62
C GLU A 257 14.96 -21.04 1.84
N PHE A 258 15.59 -21.55 2.90
CA PHE A 258 14.94 -21.67 4.20
C PHE A 258 15.04 -20.33 4.93
N LEU A 259 13.97 -19.94 5.62
CA LEU A 259 14.00 -18.83 6.57
C LEU A 259 14.54 -19.34 7.91
N ARG A 260 15.67 -18.79 8.35
CA ARG A 260 16.21 -19.05 9.68
C ARG A 260 16.01 -17.81 10.54
N VAL A 261 15.44 -17.99 11.72
CA VAL A 261 15.30 -16.89 12.69
C VAL A 261 16.69 -16.39 13.08
N TRP A 262 16.90 -15.09 12.91
CA TRP A 262 18.16 -14.43 13.20
C TRP A 262 18.33 -14.17 14.71
N SER A 263 19.50 -14.50 15.25
CA SER A 263 19.90 -14.14 16.61
C SER A 263 20.33 -12.67 16.63
N GLU A 264 19.40 -11.76 16.93
CA GLU A 264 19.66 -10.31 16.90
C GLU A 264 20.67 -9.86 17.97
N ASP A 265 20.75 -10.58 19.07
CA ASP A 265 21.75 -10.44 20.14
C ASP A 265 23.11 -11.06 19.77
N ASN A 266 23.18 -11.71 18.60
CA ASN A 266 24.37 -12.35 18.04
C ASN A 266 24.96 -13.45 18.96
N THR A 267 24.14 -14.07 19.83
CA THR A 267 24.58 -15.16 20.72
C THR A 267 24.69 -16.51 19.99
N VAL A 268 23.93 -16.69 18.91
CA VAL A 268 24.04 -17.81 17.97
C VAL A 268 24.49 -17.28 16.60
N ASP A 269 25.40 -18.00 15.93
CA ASP A 269 26.01 -17.63 14.64
C ASP A 269 26.68 -16.24 14.67
N SER A 270 27.64 -16.06 15.58
CA SER A 270 28.36 -14.79 15.75
C SER A 270 28.87 -14.21 14.43
N GLY A 271 28.41 -13.00 14.09
CA GLY A 271 28.76 -12.28 12.86
C GLY A 271 27.74 -12.44 11.74
N ARG A 272 26.69 -13.24 11.94
CA ARG A 272 25.56 -13.33 11.03
C ARG A 272 24.79 -12.02 11.02
N THR A 273 24.54 -11.51 9.82
CA THR A 273 23.85 -10.24 9.60
C THR A 273 22.46 -10.47 9.00
N PRO A 274 21.50 -9.54 9.18
CA PRO A 274 20.16 -9.74 8.68
C PRO A 274 20.14 -9.86 7.15
N GLY A 275 19.31 -10.77 6.64
CA GLY A 275 19.14 -11.08 5.22
C GLY A 275 20.32 -11.81 4.57
N SER A 276 21.42 -12.04 5.29
CA SER A 276 22.58 -12.75 4.75
C SER A 276 22.23 -14.21 4.40
N TRP A 277 22.96 -14.78 3.44
CA TRP A 277 22.80 -16.14 2.95
C TRP A 277 23.85 -17.08 3.56
N GLN A 278 23.48 -18.31 3.89
CA GLN A 278 24.36 -19.35 4.43
C GLN A 278 24.20 -20.61 3.58
N ALA A 279 25.36 -21.15 3.19
CA ALA A 279 25.43 -22.42 2.46
C ALA A 279 24.87 -23.57 3.31
N GLY A 280 24.38 -24.60 2.63
CA GLY A 280 24.06 -25.86 3.28
C GLY A 280 25.34 -26.55 3.76
N SER A 281 25.18 -27.64 4.51
CA SER A 281 26.33 -28.41 4.97
C SER A 281 26.81 -29.37 3.89
N LEU A 282 28.13 -29.43 3.68
CA LEU A 282 28.72 -30.42 2.79
C LEU A 282 28.69 -31.80 3.46
N VAL A 283 28.13 -32.79 2.78
CA VAL A 283 28.13 -34.20 3.18
C VAL A 283 29.04 -34.97 2.22
N HIS A 284 29.95 -35.74 2.78
CA HIS A 284 30.99 -36.45 2.02
C HIS A 284 30.53 -37.86 1.65
N GLY A 285 31.04 -38.37 0.54
CA GLY A 285 30.89 -39.75 0.10
C GLY A 285 31.94 -40.09 -0.94
N ASP A 286 31.80 -41.25 -1.56
CA ASP A 286 32.73 -41.71 -2.59
C ASP A 286 32.23 -41.42 -4.02
N ASN A 287 33.14 -41.33 -4.98
CA ASN A 287 32.77 -41.15 -6.38
C ASN A 287 32.41 -42.48 -7.09
N GLY A 288 32.56 -43.63 -6.43
CA GLY A 288 32.16 -44.95 -6.91
C GLY A 288 33.22 -45.69 -7.72
N ILE A 289 34.49 -45.30 -7.63
CA ILE A 289 35.59 -45.91 -8.38
C ILE A 289 36.50 -46.71 -7.42
N GLY A 290 36.31 -48.03 -7.38
CA GLY A 290 37.22 -48.97 -6.68
C GLY A 290 36.91 -49.26 -5.20
N ASP A 291 35.65 -49.23 -4.80
CA ASP A 291 35.25 -49.04 -3.39
C ASP A 291 35.39 -50.26 -2.44
N ASN A 292 35.79 -49.96 -1.20
CA ASN A 292 35.52 -50.71 0.05
C ASN A 292 34.98 -49.72 1.12
N ILE A 293 33.70 -49.31 1.06
CA ILE A 293 33.21 -48.12 1.80
C ILE A 293 31.97 -48.37 2.69
N ILE A 294 31.90 -47.66 3.83
CA ILE A 294 30.83 -47.67 4.87
C ILE A 294 29.85 -46.48 4.72
N PHE A 295 30.01 -45.63 3.70
CA PHE A 295 29.16 -44.46 3.39
C PHE A 295 28.53 -44.55 1.99
N ALA A 296 27.83 -43.50 1.56
CA ALA A 296 27.23 -43.41 0.22
C ALA A 296 28.31 -43.43 -0.89
N THR A 297 28.13 -44.30 -1.88
CA THR A 297 28.95 -44.44 -3.09
C THR A 297 28.30 -43.73 -4.28
N ASP A 298 29.09 -43.50 -5.34
CA ASP A 298 28.64 -42.90 -6.60
C ASP A 298 27.98 -41.52 -6.38
N MET A 299 28.58 -40.71 -5.50
CA MET A 299 28.17 -39.34 -5.24
C MET A 299 28.15 -38.52 -6.52
N LEU A 300 28.94 -38.86 -7.55
CA LEU A 300 28.90 -38.14 -8.82
C LEU A 300 27.52 -38.24 -9.50
N ASN A 301 26.88 -39.42 -9.46
CA ASN A 301 25.64 -39.67 -10.19
C ASN A 301 24.41 -39.82 -9.29
N GLN A 302 24.57 -40.11 -7.99
CA GLN A 302 23.47 -40.49 -7.08
C GLN A 302 23.03 -39.40 -6.08
N ARG A 303 23.61 -38.18 -6.10
CA ARG A 303 23.25 -37.12 -5.12
C ARG A 303 21.75 -36.88 -5.01
N LYS A 304 21.04 -36.90 -6.14
CA LYS A 304 19.59 -36.67 -6.19
C LYS A 304 18.82 -37.77 -5.47
N GLN A 305 19.21 -39.03 -5.66
CA GLN A 305 18.63 -40.22 -5.03
C GLN A 305 18.91 -40.23 -3.52
N LEU A 306 20.08 -39.72 -3.12
CA LEU A 306 20.46 -39.52 -1.72
C LEU A 306 19.82 -38.27 -1.10
N GLY A 307 19.07 -37.48 -1.88
CA GLY A 307 18.36 -36.29 -1.41
C GLY A 307 19.23 -35.04 -1.23
N PHE A 308 20.48 -35.04 -1.69
CA PHE A 308 21.39 -33.90 -1.61
C PHE A 308 21.21 -32.91 -2.76
N ASP A 309 21.44 -31.64 -2.48
CA ASP A 309 21.54 -30.58 -3.49
C ASP A 309 22.94 -30.59 -4.15
N ILE A 310 23.02 -30.06 -5.36
CA ILE A 310 24.29 -29.85 -6.05
C ILE A 310 25.01 -28.65 -5.42
N GLY A 311 26.22 -28.88 -4.92
CA GLY A 311 27.06 -27.84 -4.34
C GLY A 311 27.80 -26.99 -5.37
N ASN A 312 28.32 -25.86 -4.92
CA ASN A 312 29.24 -25.02 -5.67
C ASN A 312 30.55 -24.91 -4.87
N LEU A 313 31.69 -25.27 -5.49
CA LEU A 313 33.00 -25.20 -4.87
C LEU A 313 33.31 -23.82 -4.27
N ALA A 314 32.88 -22.74 -4.94
CA ALA A 314 33.11 -21.38 -4.47
C ALA A 314 32.45 -21.07 -3.10
N ALA A 315 31.43 -21.85 -2.72
CA ALA A 315 30.76 -21.69 -1.43
C ALA A 315 31.52 -22.37 -0.26
N TYR A 316 32.55 -23.18 -0.55
CA TYR A 316 33.30 -23.95 0.44
C TYR A 316 34.82 -23.71 0.30
N PRO A 317 35.28 -22.45 0.45
CA PRO A 317 36.69 -22.12 0.28
C PRO A 317 37.55 -22.87 1.31
N GLY A 318 38.67 -23.46 0.84
CA GLY A 318 39.61 -24.19 1.69
C GLY A 318 39.21 -25.64 2.02
N CYS A 319 38.02 -26.09 1.61
CA CYS A 319 37.67 -27.50 1.68
C CYS A 319 38.43 -28.30 0.62
N THR A 320 38.89 -29.51 1.00
CA THR A 320 39.72 -30.37 0.15
C THR A 320 39.24 -31.80 0.26
N VAL A 321 39.40 -32.60 -0.81
CA VAL A 321 39.13 -34.03 -0.78
C VAL A 321 40.42 -34.82 -0.88
N LYS A 322 40.50 -35.90 -0.11
CA LYS A 322 41.64 -36.83 -0.10
C LYS A 322 41.12 -38.24 -0.29
N TYR A 323 41.90 -39.05 -1.01
CA TYR A 323 41.56 -40.41 -1.37
C TYR A 323 42.55 -41.39 -0.73
N ILE A 324 42.05 -42.55 -0.31
CA ILE A 324 42.83 -43.68 0.18
C ILE A 324 42.47 -44.87 -0.69
N TRP A 325 43.42 -45.36 -1.49
CA TRP A 325 43.16 -46.50 -2.35
C TRP A 325 43.13 -47.80 -1.53
N PRO A 326 42.32 -48.81 -1.93
CA PRO A 326 42.22 -50.07 -1.22
C PRO A 326 43.57 -50.80 -1.00
N ASP A 327 44.54 -50.57 -1.86
CA ASP A 327 45.87 -51.16 -1.85
C ASP A 327 47.00 -50.16 -1.51
N ALA A 328 46.66 -48.88 -1.29
CA ALA A 328 47.66 -47.85 -0.99
C ALA A 328 47.86 -47.67 0.52
N SER A 329 49.12 -47.62 0.93
CA SER A 329 49.54 -47.22 2.29
C SER A 329 49.58 -45.70 2.48
N THR A 330 49.21 -44.92 1.46
CA THR A 330 49.35 -43.45 1.46
C THR A 330 48.06 -42.73 1.08
N VAL A 331 47.77 -41.64 1.79
CA VAL A 331 46.63 -40.74 1.54
C VAL A 331 47.02 -39.75 0.44
N THR A 332 46.29 -39.73 -0.67
CA THR A 332 46.55 -38.81 -1.79
C THR A 332 45.56 -37.65 -1.76
N ARG A 333 46.05 -36.41 -1.84
CA ARG A 333 45.18 -35.24 -2.04
C ARG A 333 44.76 -35.15 -3.50
N LEU A 334 43.46 -35.00 -3.75
CA LEU A 334 42.91 -34.74 -5.08
C LEU A 334 42.82 -33.23 -5.34
N PRO A 335 42.72 -32.80 -6.61
CA PRO A 335 42.44 -31.42 -6.96
C PRO A 335 41.14 -30.92 -6.32
N ASP A 336 41.10 -29.66 -5.89
CA ASP A 336 39.91 -29.10 -5.22
C ASP A 336 38.66 -29.11 -6.13
N SER A 337 38.85 -29.15 -7.46
CA SER A 337 37.76 -29.33 -8.45
C SER A 337 37.01 -30.65 -8.28
N GLU A 338 37.66 -31.67 -7.71
CA GLU A 338 37.05 -32.98 -7.44
C GLU A 338 36.15 -32.95 -6.19
N LEU A 339 36.20 -31.91 -5.36
CA LEU A 339 35.45 -31.86 -4.11
C LEU A 339 33.96 -32.14 -4.34
N MET A 340 33.36 -31.53 -5.37
CA MET A 340 31.94 -31.73 -5.67
C MET A 340 31.65 -33.16 -6.15
N ASN A 341 32.60 -33.86 -6.77
CA ASN A 341 32.43 -35.26 -7.21
C ASN A 341 32.27 -36.23 -6.04
N HIS A 342 32.85 -35.89 -4.88
CA HIS A 342 32.86 -36.70 -3.66
C HIS A 342 31.95 -36.13 -2.55
N SER A 343 31.03 -35.22 -2.89
CA SER A 343 30.17 -34.60 -1.90
C SER A 343 28.82 -34.19 -2.45
N GLY A 344 27.86 -34.00 -1.55
CA GLY A 344 26.56 -33.43 -1.79
C GLY A 344 26.24 -32.42 -0.71
N VAL A 345 25.30 -31.50 -0.96
CA VAL A 345 24.91 -30.51 0.04
C VAL A 345 23.63 -30.97 0.73
N ALA A 346 23.72 -31.18 2.04
CA ALA A 346 22.54 -31.37 2.87
C ALA A 346 21.80 -30.04 3.01
N ARG A 347 20.48 -30.09 2.83
CA ARG A 347 19.59 -28.99 3.18
C ARG A 347 19.68 -28.72 4.69
N PRO A 348 19.54 -27.45 5.14
CA PRO A 348 19.06 -26.30 4.37
C PRO A 348 20.14 -25.24 4.03
N ARG A 349 20.10 -24.71 2.79
CA ARG A 349 20.60 -23.34 2.50
C ARG A 349 19.59 -22.35 3.08
N ASN A 350 20.06 -21.26 3.69
CA ASN A 350 19.15 -20.38 4.42
C ASN A 350 19.52 -18.89 4.36
N ILE A 351 18.50 -18.07 4.63
CA ILE A 351 18.61 -16.63 4.82
C ILE A 351 18.16 -16.24 6.22
N ALA A 352 18.88 -15.30 6.84
CA ALA A 352 18.62 -14.86 8.22
C ALA A 352 17.52 -13.80 8.26
N TYR A 353 16.39 -14.09 8.91
CA TYR A 353 15.26 -13.17 9.03
C TYR A 353 14.92 -12.87 10.49
N PRO A 354 14.55 -11.62 10.82
CA PRO A 354 14.10 -11.27 12.15
C PRO A 354 12.83 -12.05 12.53
N GLY A 355 12.84 -12.66 13.72
CA GLY A 355 11.64 -13.23 14.32
C GLY A 355 10.77 -12.13 14.91
N ARG A 356 9.48 -12.09 14.58
CA ARG A 356 8.52 -11.12 15.14
C ARG A 356 7.24 -11.83 15.53
N ILE A 357 6.65 -11.41 16.64
CA ILE A 357 5.32 -11.80 17.07
C ILE A 357 4.46 -10.55 17.18
N LYS A 358 3.21 -10.62 16.67
CA LYS A 358 2.26 -9.52 16.79
C LYS A 358 1.75 -9.48 18.24
N LEU A 359 1.87 -8.34 18.90
CA LEU A 359 1.45 -8.17 20.29
C LEU A 359 0.11 -7.44 20.45
N ILE A 360 -0.32 -6.64 19.45
CA ILE A 360 -1.63 -5.98 19.35
C ILE A 360 -2.10 -5.95 17.90
#